data_AF-A0A340YGQ6-F1
#
_entry.id   AF-A0A340YGQ6-F1
#
_cell.length_a   1.000
_cell.length_b   1.000
_cell.length_c   1.000
_cell.angle_alpha   90.00
_cell.angle_beta   90.00
_cell.angle_gamma   90.00
#
_symmetry.space_group_name_H-M   'P 1'
#
loop_
_entity.id
_entity.type
_entity.pdbx_description
1 polymer ?
#
loop_
_entity_poly.entity_id
_entity_poly.type
_entity_poly.pdbx_seq_one_letter_code
_entity_poly.pdbx_strand_id
1 'polypeptide(L)'
;MIVSSALMIWKGLMVITGSESPIVVVLSGSMEPAFHRGDLLFLTNRVEDPIRVGEIVVFRIEGREIPIVHRVLKIHEKFVPYIGIVTILMNDYPKFKYAVLFLLGLFVLVHRE
;
A
#
# COMPACT_ATOMS: atom_id res chain seq x y z
N MET A 1 31.10 -25.63 11.58
CA MET A 1 31.62 -24.38 10.98
C MET A 1 30.88 -23.96 9.71
N ILE A 2 30.56 -24.88 8.78
CA ILE A 2 29.88 -24.52 7.52
C ILE A 2 28.44 -24.03 7.75
N VAL A 3 27.65 -24.73 8.57
CA VAL A 3 26.26 -24.32 8.87
C VAL A 3 26.20 -22.99 9.62
N SER A 4 27.10 -22.78 10.59
CA SER A 4 27.15 -21.53 11.37
C SER A 4 27.56 -20.33 10.51
N SER A 5 28.52 -20.50 9.59
CA SER A 5 28.91 -19.43 8.66
C SER A 5 27.81 -19.11 7.66
N ALA A 6 27.11 -20.11 7.11
CA ALA A 6 25.96 -19.89 6.23
C ALA A 6 24.83 -19.12 6.93
N LEU A 7 24.50 -19.46 8.18
CA LEU A 7 23.50 -18.74 8.97
C LEU A 7 23.94 -17.30 9.30
N MET A 8 25.22 -17.08 9.60
CA MET A 8 25.76 -15.74 9.82
C MET A 8 25.66 -14.86 8.57
N ILE A 9 25.95 -15.42 7.39
CA ILE A 9 25.79 -14.72 6.11
C ILE A 9 24.33 -14.36 5.89
N TRP A 10 23.40 -15.30 6.09
CA TRP A 10 21.96 -15.06 5.93
C TRP A 10 21.44 -13.97 6.89
N LYS A 11 21.84 -14.03 8.17
CA LYS A 11 21.51 -13.03 9.19
C LYS A 11 22.13 -11.67 8.90
N GLY A 12 23.38 -11.64 8.44
CA GLY A 12 24.04 -10.41 7.97
C GLY A 12 23.28 -9.76 6.82
N LEU A 13 22.84 -10.57 5.84
CA LEU A 13 22.07 -10.07 4.70
C LEU A 13 20.72 -9.47 5.14
N MET A 14 20.01 -10.10 6.09
CA MET A 14 18.77 -9.55 6.66
C MET A 14 19.01 -8.20 7.34
N VAL A 15 20.10 -8.05 8.09
CA VAL A 15 20.45 -6.79 8.78
C VAL A 15 20.82 -5.70 7.78
N ILE A 16 21.63 -6.00 6.76
CA ILE A 16 22.07 -5.01 5.76
C ILE A 16 20.89 -4.53 4.91
N THR A 17 20.03 -5.45 4.49
CA THR A 17 18.89 -5.12 3.62
C THR A 17 17.71 -4.53 4.39
N GLY A 18 17.66 -4.69 5.72
CA GLY A 18 16.51 -4.30 6.53
C GLY A 18 15.25 -5.14 6.27
N SER A 19 15.38 -6.27 5.54
CA SER A 19 14.29 -7.15 5.15
C SER A 19 14.36 -8.47 5.91
N GLU A 20 13.21 -8.95 6.41
CA GLU A 20 13.09 -10.31 6.97
C GLU A 20 13.36 -11.40 5.91
N SER A 21 13.16 -11.07 4.64
CA SER A 21 13.34 -11.96 3.51
C SER A 21 14.08 -11.20 2.40
N PRO A 22 15.43 -11.16 2.44
CA PRO A 22 16.23 -10.41 1.48
C PRO A 22 16.18 -11.00 0.07
N ILE A 23 15.83 -12.28 -0.05
CA ILE A 23 15.73 -12.99 -1.33
C ILE A 23 14.39 -13.73 -1.35
N VAL A 24 13.58 -13.46 -2.37
CA VAL A 24 12.29 -14.14 -2.60
C VAL A 24 12.19 -14.63 -4.03
N VAL A 25 11.37 -15.65 -4.28
CA VAL A 25 11.13 -16.20 -5.61
C VAL A 25 9.72 -15.86 -6.09
N VAL A 26 9.59 -15.53 -7.38
CA VAL A 26 8.30 -15.24 -8.00
C VAL A 26 7.54 -16.54 -8.23
N LEU A 27 6.39 -16.68 -7.55
CA LEU A 27 5.56 -17.88 -7.61
C LEU A 27 4.49 -17.83 -8.72
N SER A 28 4.10 -16.64 -9.17
CA SER A 28 2.98 -16.44 -10.09
C SER A 28 3.31 -15.47 -11.22
N GLY A 29 2.57 -15.54 -12.33
CA GLY A 29 2.77 -14.70 -13.53
C GLY A 29 2.00 -13.37 -13.52
N SER A 30 1.51 -12.89 -12.36
CA SER A 30 0.69 -11.66 -12.32
C SER A 30 1.45 -10.40 -12.71
N MET A 31 2.79 -10.46 -12.69
CA MET A 31 3.69 -9.35 -12.99
C MET A 31 4.35 -9.49 -14.37
N GLU A 32 3.88 -10.40 -15.23
CA GLU A 32 4.36 -10.51 -16.61
C GLU A 32 4.03 -9.22 -17.39
N PRO A 33 4.94 -8.71 -18.24
CA PRO A 33 6.21 -9.30 -18.68
C PRO A 33 7.44 -8.94 -17.80
N ALA A 34 7.26 -8.16 -16.73
CA ALA A 34 8.38 -7.65 -15.93
C ALA A 34 9.04 -8.74 -15.08
N PHE A 35 8.27 -9.72 -14.62
CA PHE A 35 8.76 -10.90 -13.92
C PHE A 35 8.07 -12.16 -14.42
N HIS A 36 8.84 -13.24 -14.47
CA HIS A 36 8.37 -14.57 -14.80
C HIS A 36 8.44 -15.47 -13.55
N ARG A 37 7.68 -16.57 -13.58
CA ARG A 37 7.72 -17.57 -12.51
C ARG A 37 9.14 -18.14 -12.40
N GLY A 38 9.67 -18.16 -11.18
CA GLY A 38 11.04 -18.63 -10.90
C GLY A 38 12.08 -17.51 -10.82
N ASP A 39 11.75 -16.27 -11.16
CA ASP A 39 12.68 -15.14 -11.00
C ASP A 39 13.01 -14.93 -9.51
N LEU A 40 14.29 -14.66 -9.23
CA LEU A 40 14.76 -14.27 -7.90
C LEU A 40 14.72 -12.75 -7.75
N LEU A 41 14.05 -12.29 -6.70
CA LEU A 41 14.01 -10.88 -6.34
C LEU A 41 14.87 -10.65 -5.11
N PHE A 42 15.74 -9.64 -5.20
CA PHE A 42 16.47 -9.11 -4.06
C PHE A 42 15.71 -7.94 -3.47
N LEU A 43 15.39 -8.02 -2.18
CA LEU A 43 14.59 -7.03 -1.46
C LEU A 43 15.49 -6.19 -0.55
N THR A 44 15.30 -4.89 -0.60
CA THR A 44 15.88 -3.94 0.34
C THR A 44 14.77 -3.07 0.90
N ASN A 45 14.77 -2.89 2.22
CA ASN A 45 13.82 -2.10 2.96
C ASN A 45 14.54 -0.90 3.56
N ARG A 46 14.65 0.17 2.77
CA ARG A 46 15.23 1.44 3.23
C ARG A 46 14.12 2.33 3.73
N VAL A 47 14.06 2.53 5.05
CA VAL A 47 13.03 3.33 5.71
C VAL A 47 13.11 4.82 5.33
N GLU A 48 14.30 5.29 4.95
CA GLU A 48 14.57 6.69 4.60
C GLU A 48 14.07 7.06 3.20
N ASP A 49 13.87 6.09 2.31
CA ASP A 49 13.46 6.30 0.93
C ASP A 49 11.94 6.13 0.79
N PRO A 50 11.16 7.22 0.56
CA PRO A 50 9.73 7.08 0.33
C PRO A 50 9.47 6.34 -0.98
N ILE A 51 8.48 5.44 -0.95
CA ILE A 51 8.05 4.67 -2.11
C ILE A 51 7.62 5.62 -3.23
N ARG A 52 7.96 5.31 -4.48
CA ARG A 52 7.64 6.12 -5.66
C ARG A 52 6.75 5.37 -6.65
N VAL A 53 6.05 6.14 -7.49
CA VAL A 53 5.29 5.58 -8.61
C VAL A 53 6.26 4.88 -9.56
N GLY A 54 5.90 3.66 -9.97
CA GLY A 54 6.69 2.80 -10.84
C GLY A 54 7.53 1.76 -10.10
N GLU A 55 7.73 1.91 -8.78
CA GLU A 55 8.51 0.96 -7.99
C GLU A 55 7.79 -0.38 -7.82
N ILE A 56 8.58 -1.44 -7.67
CA ILE A 56 8.09 -2.79 -7.43
C ILE A 56 8.26 -3.05 -5.94
N VAL A 57 7.15 -3.19 -5.24
CA VAL A 57 7.12 -3.38 -3.80
C VAL A 57 6.66 -4.78 -3.46
N VAL A 58 7.24 -5.31 -2.38
CA VAL A 58 6.84 -6.59 -1.80
C VAL A 58 6.31 -6.33 -0.42
N PHE A 59 5.07 -6.75 -0.17
CA PHE A 59 4.41 -6.55 1.11
C PHE A 59 3.68 -7.82 1.54
N ARG A 60 3.51 -7.97 2.86
CA ARG A 60 2.76 -9.05 3.49
C ARG A 60 1.38 -8.49 3.88
N ILE A 61 0.33 -9.28 3.65
CA ILE A 61 -1.03 -8.96 4.09
C ILE A 61 -1.33 -9.80 5.33
N GLU A 62 -1.98 -9.22 6.34
CA GLU A 62 -2.46 -9.97 7.50
C GLU A 62 -3.40 -11.10 7.07
N GLY A 63 -3.15 -12.32 7.53
CA GLY A 63 -3.89 -13.52 7.12
C GLY A 63 -3.39 -14.18 5.82
N ARG A 64 -2.34 -13.66 5.17
CA ARG A 64 -1.64 -14.37 4.09
C ARG A 64 -0.17 -14.60 4.44
N GLU A 65 0.25 -15.85 4.38
CA GLU A 65 1.64 -16.26 4.65
C GLU A 65 2.60 -15.89 3.50
N ILE A 66 2.09 -15.85 2.27
CA ILE A 66 2.88 -15.58 1.06
C ILE A 66 2.89 -14.07 0.77
N PRO A 67 4.07 -13.44 0.65
CA PRO A 67 4.18 -12.02 0.29
C PRO A 67 3.77 -11.77 -1.17
N ILE A 68 3.24 -10.59 -1.44
CA ILE A 68 2.74 -10.21 -2.77
C ILE A 68 3.68 -9.17 -3.37
N VAL A 69 4.03 -9.39 -4.65
CA VAL A 69 4.85 -8.48 -5.46
C VAL A 69 3.93 -7.70 -6.39
N HIS A 70 3.95 -6.37 -6.34
CA HIS A 70 3.18 -5.50 -7.24
C HIS A 70 3.93 -4.22 -7.61
N ARG A 71 3.54 -3.60 -8.74
CA ARG A 71 4.04 -2.29 -9.16
C ARG A 71 3.14 -1.17 -8.62
N VAL A 72 3.76 -0.15 -8.04
CA VAL A 72 3.08 1.06 -7.61
C VAL A 72 2.65 1.86 -8.83
N LEU A 73 1.34 2.03 -9.03
CA LEU A 73 0.81 2.80 -10.17
C LEU A 73 0.53 4.25 -9.82
N LYS A 74 0.09 4.52 -8.60
CA LYS A 74 -0.26 5.86 -8.13
C LYS A 74 -0.13 5.93 -6.62
N ILE A 75 0.49 7.00 -6.15
CA ILE A 75 0.59 7.32 -4.73
C ILE A 75 -0.42 8.42 -4.44
N HIS A 76 -1.20 8.22 -3.38
CA HIS A 76 -2.14 9.21 -2.90
C HIS A 76 -1.55 9.88 -1.67
N GLU A 77 -0.84 10.98 -1.88
CA GLU A 77 -0.43 11.86 -0.80
C GLU A 77 -1.67 12.63 -0.33
N LYS A 78 -2.05 12.48 0.95
CA LYS A 78 -3.23 13.14 1.53
C LYS A 78 -2.96 14.64 1.69
N PHE A 79 -2.99 15.38 0.59
CA PHE A 79 -2.71 16.82 0.59
C PHE A 79 -3.91 17.69 1.02
N VAL A 80 -5.08 17.09 1.21
CA VAL A 80 -6.30 17.78 1.68
C VAL A 80 -7.02 16.95 2.75
N PRO A 81 -6.46 16.86 3.98
CA PRO A 81 -7.07 16.10 5.06
C PRO A 81 -8.51 16.57 5.35
N TYR A 82 -8.77 17.88 5.34
CA TYR A 82 -10.10 18.41 5.66
C TYR A 82 -11.18 18.07 4.64
N ILE A 83 -10.92 18.27 3.34
CA ILE A 83 -11.92 17.95 2.27
C ILE A 83 -12.12 16.42 2.17
N GLY A 84 -11.05 15.64 2.34
CA GLY A 84 -11.12 14.18 2.36
C GLY A 84 -11.98 13.66 3.52
N ILE A 85 -11.82 14.23 4.72
CA ILE A 85 -12.65 13.88 5.89
C ILE A 85 -14.12 14.20 5.64
N VAL A 86 -14.45 15.35 5.03
CA VAL A 86 -15.84 15.69 4.68
C VAL A 86 -16.41 14.67 3.68
N THR A 87 -15.63 14.29 2.67
CA THR A 87 -16.06 13.30 1.66
C THR A 87 -16.27 11.92 2.29
N ILE A 88 -15.35 11.49 3.15
CA ILE A 88 -15.44 10.20 3.87
C ILE A 88 -16.63 10.21 4.82
N LEU A 89 -16.81 11.26 5.62
CA LEU A 89 -17.93 11.39 6.55
C LEU A 89 -19.28 11.38 5.81
N MET A 90 -19.34 12.05 4.65
CA MET A 90 -20.55 12.07 3.81
C MET A 90 -20.81 10.72 3.11
N ASN A 91 -19.78 9.90 2.91
CA ASN A 91 -19.89 8.55 2.35
C ASN A 91 -20.26 7.51 3.42
N ASP A 92 -19.59 7.53 4.58
CA ASP A 92 -19.76 6.54 5.66
C ASP A 92 -21.07 6.74 6.44
N TYR A 93 -21.58 7.98 6.50
CA TYR A 93 -22.88 8.29 7.11
C TYR A 93 -23.88 8.81 6.07
N PRO A 94 -24.56 7.93 5.32
CA PRO A 94 -25.54 8.34 4.31
C PRO A 94 -26.67 9.21 4.89
N LYS A 95 -27.03 9.02 6.17
CA LYS A 95 -28.01 9.87 6.88
C LYS A 95 -27.59 11.34 6.96
N PHE A 96 -26.29 11.62 7.12
CA PHE A 96 -25.76 12.98 7.17
C PHE A 96 -25.91 13.69 5.83
N LYS A 97 -25.62 12.99 4.73
CA LYS A 97 -25.84 13.49 3.37
C LYS A 97 -27.30 13.90 3.12
N TYR A 98 -28.25 13.07 3.53
CA TYR A 98 -29.68 13.38 3.35
C TYR A 98 -30.13 14.56 4.23
N ALA A 99 -29.60 14.71 5.45
CA ALA A 99 -29.92 15.84 6.31
C ALA A 99 -29.45 17.18 5.72
N VAL A 100 -28.24 17.22 5.15
CA VAL A 100 -27.70 18.41 4.48
C VAL A 100 -28.55 18.79 3.26
N LEU A 101 -28.93 17.81 2.43
CA LEU A 101 -29.81 18.04 1.28
C LEU A 101 -31.20 18.54 1.68
N PHE A 102 -31.74 18.02 2.78
CA PHE A 102 -33.03 18.46 3.31
C PHE A 102 -33.00 19.91 3.80
N LEU A 103 -31.95 20.30 4.55
CA LEU A 103 -31.75 21.67 5.00
C LEU A 103 -31.54 22.64 3.85
N LEU A 104 -30.75 22.26 2.84
CA LEU A 104 -30.58 23.04 1.61
C LEU A 104 -31.91 23.20 0.86
N GLY A 105 -32.71 22.14 0.76
CA GLY A 105 -34.04 22.20 0.15
C GLY A 105 -34.99 23.15 0.88
N LEU A 106 -35.01 23.11 2.20
CA LEU A 106 -35.79 24.04 3.03
C LEU A 106 -35.29 25.49 2.89
N PHE A 107 -33.97 25.70 2.90
CA PHE A 107 -33.37 27.02 2.72
C PHE A 107 -33.75 27.63 1.37
N VAL A 108 -33.69 26.83 0.29
CA VAL A 108 -34.12 27.25 -1.05
C VAL A 108 -35.60 27.60 -1.09
N LEU A 109 -36.47 26.88 -0.38
CA LEU A 109 -37.90 27.20 -0.31
C LEU A 109 -38.18 28.51 0.44
N VAL A 110 -37.40 28.83 1.48
CA VAL A 110 -37.58 30.04 2.31
C VAL A 110 -36.96 31.28 1.65
N HIS A 111 -35.90 31.14 0.85
CA HIS A 111 -35.27 32.24 0.12
C HIS A 111 -35.83 32.44 -1.31
N ARG A 112 -36.87 31.69 -1.69
CA ARG A 112 -37.57 31.90 -2.95
C ARG A 112 -38.71 32.91 -2.75
N GLU A 113 -38.32 34.16 -2.51
CA GLU A 113 -39.11 35.37 -2.75
C GLU A 113 -38.32 36.32 -3.66
#